data_AF-A0A952H9A9-F1
#
_entry.id   AF-A0A952H9A9-F1
#
_cell.length_a   1.000
_cell.length_b   1.000
_cell.length_c   1.000
_cell.angle_alpha   90.00
_cell.angle_beta   90.00
_cell.angle_gamma   90.00
#
_symmetry.space_group_name_H-M   'P 1'
#
loop_
_entity.id
_entity.type
_entity.pdbx_description
1 polymer ?
#
loop_
_entity_poly.entity_id
_entity_poly.type
_entity_poly.pdbx_seq_one_letter_code
_entity_poly.pdbx_strand_id
1 'polypeptide(L)'
;IAPLAEICDLADEFGALVFVDDSHAVGFVGEHGRGTPEFCGVADRVDIYTGTFGKALGGASGGYVSSHREVVDLLRQRSRPYLFSNTLAPSIVAGTLAALDLLEQSDHLRAQLVANAELFRRLMTEAGFELLPGAHPIVPVMFGDAALTARMADEMQRQGVYVTAFSYPVVPKGGARIRVQLSAAHTEEEIRRCVDAFVASREAVAA
;
A
#
# COMPACT_ATOMS: atom_id res chain seq x y z
N ILE A 1 -9.71 4.03 0.11
CA ILE A 1 -10.06 2.66 0.55
C ILE A 1 -11.38 2.33 -0.11
N ALA A 2 -11.60 1.07 -0.51
CA ALA A 2 -12.87 0.68 -1.14
C ALA A 2 -14.04 0.78 -0.14
N PRO A 3 -15.28 1.04 -0.60
CA PRO A 3 -16.48 1.07 0.23
C PRO A 3 -16.89 -0.36 0.63
N LEU A 4 -16.10 -0.99 1.52
CA LEU A 4 -16.26 -2.41 1.82
C LEU A 4 -17.58 -2.72 2.54
N ALA A 5 -18.09 -1.80 3.36
CA ALA A 5 -19.38 -1.97 4.02
C ALA A 5 -20.50 -2.10 2.99
N GLU A 6 -20.55 -1.17 2.04
CA GLU A 6 -21.55 -1.14 0.96
C GLU A 6 -21.41 -2.33 0.01
N ILE A 7 -20.17 -2.77 -0.26
CA ILE A 7 -19.92 -3.99 -1.05
C ILE A 7 -20.45 -5.23 -0.32
N CYS A 8 -20.22 -5.34 0.98
CA CYS A 8 -20.73 -6.46 1.77
C CYS A 8 -22.27 -6.41 1.85
N ASP A 9 -22.87 -5.22 1.97
CA ASP A 9 -24.34 -5.07 1.99
C ASP A 9 -24.98 -5.61 0.71
N LEU A 10 -24.39 -5.30 -0.45
CA LEU A 10 -24.82 -5.85 -1.73
C LEU A 10 -24.55 -7.36 -1.82
N ALA A 11 -23.41 -7.84 -1.31
CA ALA A 11 -23.09 -9.25 -1.33
C ALA A 11 -24.12 -10.07 -0.53
N ASP A 12 -24.52 -9.58 0.64
CA ASP A 12 -25.57 -10.18 1.47
C ASP A 12 -26.93 -10.15 0.77
N GLU A 13 -27.30 -9.05 0.11
CA GLU A 13 -28.56 -8.91 -0.64
C GLU A 13 -28.66 -9.92 -1.80
N PHE A 14 -27.57 -10.08 -2.57
CA PHE A 14 -27.56 -10.87 -3.80
C PHE A 14 -26.98 -12.28 -3.62
N GLY A 15 -26.60 -12.68 -2.41
CA GLY A 15 -26.00 -13.98 -2.13
C GLY A 15 -24.65 -14.19 -2.85
N ALA A 16 -23.82 -13.15 -2.90
CA ALA A 16 -22.50 -13.19 -3.51
C ALA A 16 -21.40 -13.37 -2.46
N LEU A 17 -20.25 -13.92 -2.87
CA LEU A 17 -19.06 -13.96 -2.03
C LEU A 17 -18.24 -12.67 -2.18
N VAL A 18 -17.64 -12.22 -1.08
CA VAL A 18 -16.74 -11.08 -1.03
C VAL A 18 -15.29 -11.56 -1.00
N PHE A 19 -14.53 -11.13 -1.99
CA PHE A 19 -13.09 -11.34 -2.09
C PHE A 19 -12.37 -10.00 -1.92
N VAL A 20 -11.40 -9.92 -1.01
CA VAL A 20 -10.57 -8.73 -0.79
C VAL A 20 -9.10 -9.05 -0.99
N ASP A 21 -8.45 -8.33 -1.92
CA ASP A 21 -6.98 -8.25 -1.96
C ASP A 21 -6.52 -7.10 -1.05
N ASP A 22 -5.87 -7.46 0.04
CA ASP A 22 -5.43 -6.52 1.06
C ASP A 22 -3.90 -6.35 1.07
N SER A 23 -3.25 -6.64 -0.07
CA SER A 23 -1.79 -6.60 -0.21
C SER A 23 -1.18 -5.24 0.13
N HIS A 24 -1.95 -4.15 0.06
CA HIS A 24 -1.50 -2.80 0.37
C HIS A 24 -1.99 -2.29 1.73
N ALA A 25 -2.49 -3.15 2.61
CA ALA A 25 -3.08 -2.71 3.88
C ALA A 25 -2.74 -3.64 5.05
N VAL A 26 -2.65 -4.95 4.82
CA VAL A 26 -2.27 -5.91 5.86
C VAL A 26 -0.92 -5.55 6.49
N GLY A 27 -0.90 -5.58 7.82
CA GLY A 27 0.22 -5.19 8.69
C GLY A 27 0.10 -3.77 9.25
N PHE A 28 -0.68 -2.86 8.64
CA PHE A 28 -0.65 -1.45 9.05
C PHE A 28 -1.94 -0.65 8.89
N VAL A 29 -2.99 -1.20 8.27
CA VAL A 29 -4.32 -0.60 8.21
C VAL A 29 -5.24 -1.33 9.18
N GLY A 30 -6.13 -0.58 9.85
CA GLY A 30 -6.94 -1.08 10.96
C GLY A 30 -6.23 -0.90 12.30
N GLU A 31 -6.98 -0.99 13.38
CA GLU A 31 -6.48 -0.79 14.75
C GLU A 31 -5.31 -1.74 15.06
N HIS A 32 -5.45 -3.01 14.71
CA HIS A 32 -4.42 -4.04 14.95
C HIS A 32 -3.61 -4.35 13.68
N GLY A 33 -3.77 -3.57 12.61
CA GLY A 33 -3.08 -3.80 11.35
C GLY A 33 -3.59 -5.02 10.57
N ARG A 34 -4.82 -5.49 10.80
CA ARG A 34 -5.37 -6.69 10.12
C ARG A 34 -5.87 -6.40 8.72
N GLY A 35 -5.90 -5.13 8.31
CA GLY A 35 -6.21 -4.74 6.94
C GLY A 35 -7.43 -3.86 6.77
N THR A 36 -7.81 -3.64 5.50
CA THR A 36 -9.00 -2.84 5.20
C THR A 36 -10.30 -3.42 5.75
N PRO A 37 -10.53 -4.75 5.83
CA PRO A 37 -11.77 -5.28 6.41
C PRO A 37 -11.92 -5.01 7.90
N GLU A 38 -10.82 -5.03 8.68
CA GLU A 38 -10.83 -4.59 10.08
C GLU A 38 -11.13 -3.10 10.17
N PHE A 39 -10.43 -2.28 9.39
CA PHE A 39 -10.64 -0.83 9.36
C PHE A 39 -12.09 -0.45 9.04
N CYS A 40 -12.73 -1.19 8.14
CA CYS A 40 -14.12 -0.96 7.74
C CYS A 40 -15.14 -1.66 8.65
N GLY A 41 -14.72 -2.42 9.66
CA GLY A 41 -15.63 -3.13 10.58
C GLY A 41 -16.42 -4.28 9.93
N VAL A 42 -15.88 -4.89 8.87
CA VAL A 42 -16.56 -5.95 8.08
C VAL A 42 -15.75 -7.24 7.98
N ALA A 43 -14.77 -7.44 8.86
CA ALA A 43 -13.90 -8.61 8.83
C ALA A 43 -14.68 -9.94 8.83
N ASP A 44 -15.78 -10.01 9.57
CA ASP A 44 -16.64 -11.21 9.65
C ASP A 44 -17.56 -11.41 8.42
N ARG A 45 -17.55 -10.47 7.46
CA ARG A 45 -18.38 -10.48 6.24
C ARG A 45 -17.58 -10.74 4.97
N VAL A 46 -16.26 -10.90 5.06
CA VAL A 46 -15.38 -11.18 3.92
C VAL A 46 -15.06 -12.67 3.87
N ASP A 47 -15.39 -13.32 2.75
CA ASP A 47 -15.22 -14.77 2.58
C ASP A 47 -13.78 -15.15 2.23
N ILE A 48 -13.09 -14.33 1.43
CA ILE A 48 -11.76 -14.64 0.90
C ILE A 48 -10.85 -13.42 1.02
N TYR A 49 -9.72 -13.63 1.67
CA TYR A 49 -8.64 -12.66 1.78
C TYR A 49 -7.45 -13.09 0.94
N THR A 50 -6.85 -12.15 0.21
CA THR A 50 -5.52 -12.33 -0.34
C THR A 50 -4.57 -11.24 0.13
N GLY A 51 -3.30 -11.59 0.21
CA GLY A 51 -2.25 -10.66 0.56
C GLY A 51 -0.89 -11.16 0.11
N THR A 52 0.12 -10.32 0.32
CA THR A 52 1.49 -10.60 -0.06
C THR A 52 2.42 -10.56 1.15
N PHE A 53 3.42 -11.45 1.13
CA PHE A 53 4.51 -11.41 2.10
C PHE A 53 5.63 -10.43 1.71
N GLY A 54 5.61 -9.90 0.48
CA GLY A 54 6.69 -9.06 -0.05
C GLY A 54 6.57 -7.56 0.24
N LYS A 55 5.63 -7.12 1.09
CA LYS A 55 5.42 -5.70 1.44
C LYS A 55 5.58 -5.49 2.94
N ALA A 56 4.55 -5.01 3.63
CA ALA A 56 4.59 -4.74 5.07
C ALA A 56 4.90 -6.01 5.89
N LEU A 57 4.52 -7.18 5.38
CA LEU A 57 4.78 -8.48 6.02
C LEU A 57 6.23 -8.98 5.90
N GLY A 58 7.15 -8.20 5.32
CA GLY A 58 8.61 -8.38 5.47
C GLY A 58 9.25 -9.67 4.94
N GLY A 59 8.47 -10.63 4.47
CA GLY A 59 8.89 -11.96 4.00
C GLY A 59 9.60 -11.97 2.64
N ALA A 60 9.88 -10.81 2.05
CA ALA A 60 10.52 -10.61 0.74
C ALA A 60 9.75 -11.13 -0.49
N SER A 61 9.10 -12.31 -0.45
CA SER A 61 8.37 -12.90 -1.56
C SER A 61 7.26 -13.84 -1.10
N GLY A 62 6.28 -14.08 -1.96
CA GLY A 62 5.13 -14.96 -1.72
C GLY A 62 3.83 -14.21 -1.43
N GLY A 63 2.77 -14.99 -1.23
CA GLY A 63 1.45 -14.51 -0.91
C GLY A 63 0.59 -15.63 -0.34
N TYR A 64 -0.61 -15.27 0.10
CA TYR A 64 -1.52 -16.19 0.75
C TYR A 64 -2.96 -15.96 0.29
N VAL A 65 -3.76 -17.00 0.49
CA VAL A 65 -5.22 -16.92 0.51
C VAL A 65 -5.66 -17.38 1.90
N SER A 66 -6.46 -16.58 2.60
CA SER A 66 -7.11 -16.96 3.85
C SER A 66 -8.62 -16.98 3.63
N SER A 67 -9.28 -18.07 4.01
CA SER A 67 -10.72 -18.28 3.80
C SER A 67 -11.19 -19.46 4.65
N HIS A 68 -12.48 -19.81 4.54
CA HIS A 68 -13.04 -21.04 5.08
C HIS A 68 -12.28 -22.28 4.57
N ARG A 69 -12.26 -23.34 5.38
CA ARG A 69 -11.45 -24.54 5.12
C ARG A 69 -11.80 -25.19 3.78
N GLU A 70 -13.08 -25.27 3.44
CA GLU A 70 -13.59 -25.83 2.20
C GLU A 70 -13.05 -25.10 0.96
N VAL A 71 -12.92 -23.77 1.02
CA VAL A 71 -12.35 -22.95 -0.06
C VAL A 71 -10.85 -23.23 -0.17
N VAL A 72 -10.14 -23.23 0.96
CA VAL A 72 -8.70 -23.52 1.01
C VAL A 72 -8.40 -24.91 0.46
N ASP A 73 -9.15 -25.94 0.88
CA ASP A 73 -8.97 -27.32 0.44
C ASP A 73 -9.23 -27.47 -1.06
N LEU A 74 -10.28 -26.81 -1.57
CA LEU A 74 -10.57 -26.78 -3.01
C LEU A 74 -9.42 -26.12 -3.80
N LEU A 75 -8.93 -24.96 -3.34
CA LEU A 75 -7.83 -24.25 -3.98
C LEU A 75 -6.55 -25.09 -4.00
N ARG A 76 -6.22 -25.80 -2.92
CA ARG A 76 -5.05 -26.69 -2.88
C ARG A 76 -5.14 -27.85 -3.87
N GLN A 77 -6.36 -28.31 -4.20
CA GLN A 77 -6.59 -29.40 -5.15
C GLN A 77 -6.78 -28.95 -6.60
N ARG A 78 -7.12 -27.68 -6.85
CA ARG A 78 -7.51 -27.19 -8.19
C ARG A 78 -6.63 -26.07 -8.74
N SER A 79 -5.97 -25.31 -7.87
CA SER A 79 -5.17 -24.16 -8.29
C SER A 79 -3.88 -24.60 -8.97
N ARG A 80 -3.78 -24.37 -10.28
CA ARG A 80 -2.58 -24.71 -11.07
C ARG A 80 -1.30 -24.04 -10.53
N PRO A 81 -1.30 -22.74 -10.15
CA PRO A 81 -0.13 -22.12 -9.55
C PRO A 81 0.30 -22.74 -8.22
N TYR A 82 -0.63 -23.35 -7.47
CA TYR A 82 -0.30 -24.06 -6.23
C TYR A 82 0.27 -25.46 -6.51
N LEU A 83 -0.35 -26.20 -7.44
CA LEU A 83 0.01 -27.59 -7.75
C LEU A 83 1.29 -27.75 -8.56
N PHE A 84 1.56 -26.82 -9.46
CA PHE A 84 2.65 -26.91 -10.45
C PHE A 84 3.77 -25.89 -10.20
N SER A 85 3.96 -25.50 -8.94
CA SER A 85 5.07 -24.63 -8.51
C SER A 85 5.78 -25.23 -7.30
N ASN A 86 7.07 -24.89 -7.15
CA ASN A 86 7.81 -25.21 -5.94
C ASN A 86 7.24 -24.42 -4.75
N THR A 87 7.29 -25.03 -3.57
CA THR A 87 6.96 -24.35 -2.31
C THR A 87 7.96 -23.22 -2.00
N LEU A 88 7.56 -22.28 -1.13
CA LEU A 88 8.43 -21.20 -0.69
C LEU A 88 9.68 -21.75 0.02
N ALA A 89 10.81 -21.07 -0.17
CA ALA A 89 12.03 -21.42 0.53
C ALA A 89 11.83 -21.32 2.06
N PRO A 90 12.35 -22.27 2.86
CA PRO A 90 12.15 -22.26 4.32
C PRO A 90 12.57 -20.95 5.00
N SER A 91 13.63 -20.29 4.51
CA SER A 91 14.07 -18.99 5.01
C SER A 91 13.04 -17.87 4.82
N ILE A 92 12.31 -17.89 3.69
CA ILE A 92 11.23 -16.94 3.40
C ILE A 92 10.06 -17.16 4.36
N VAL A 93 9.71 -18.43 4.62
CA VAL A 93 8.65 -18.77 5.58
C VAL A 93 9.05 -18.30 6.99
N ALA A 94 10.28 -18.59 7.43
CA ALA A 94 10.77 -18.16 8.74
C ALA A 94 10.79 -16.63 8.90
N GLY A 95 11.27 -15.90 7.88
CA GLY A 95 11.26 -14.44 7.89
C GLY A 95 9.84 -13.86 7.92
N THR A 96 8.90 -14.48 7.20
CA THR A 96 7.49 -14.09 7.22
C THR A 96 6.87 -14.28 8.60
N LEU A 97 7.10 -15.42 9.25
CA LEU A 97 6.60 -15.68 10.60
C LEU A 97 7.13 -14.67 11.61
N ALA A 98 8.44 -14.39 11.58
CA ALA A 98 9.04 -13.37 12.45
C ALA A 98 8.46 -11.97 12.18
N ALA A 99 8.20 -11.61 10.93
CA ALA A 99 7.57 -10.33 10.59
C ALA A 99 6.13 -10.25 11.09
N LEU A 100 5.36 -11.33 11.03
CA LEU A 100 4.01 -11.40 11.61
C LEU A 100 4.04 -11.17 13.13
N ASP A 101 4.94 -11.88 13.84
CA ASP A 101 5.11 -11.72 15.30
C ASP A 101 5.45 -10.26 15.68
N LEU A 102 6.32 -9.61 14.90
CA LEU A 102 6.68 -8.20 15.11
C LEU A 102 5.47 -7.28 14.86
N LEU A 103 4.72 -7.51 13.79
CA LEU A 103 3.59 -6.68 13.42
C LEU A 103 2.46 -6.75 14.46
N GLU A 104 2.23 -7.90 15.08
CA GLU A 104 1.26 -8.01 16.18
C GLU A 104 1.58 -7.05 17.34
N GLN A 105 2.85 -6.71 17.56
CA GLN A 105 3.33 -5.86 18.66
C GLN A 105 3.66 -4.41 18.23
N SER A 106 3.29 -4.03 17.00
CA SER A 106 3.77 -2.81 16.34
C SER A 106 2.79 -1.62 16.38
N ASP A 107 1.95 -1.49 17.41
CA ASP A 107 0.99 -0.37 17.53
C ASP A 107 1.67 1.00 17.41
N HIS A 108 2.83 1.17 18.05
CA HIS A 108 3.62 2.39 18.00
C HIS A 108 4.15 2.69 16.58
N LEU A 109 4.57 1.68 15.82
CA LEU A 109 5.02 1.85 14.43
C LEU A 109 3.86 2.22 13.51
N ARG A 110 2.67 1.65 13.73
CA ARG A 110 1.45 2.05 13.01
C ARG A 110 1.10 3.52 13.27
N ALA A 111 1.11 3.93 14.54
CA ALA A 111 0.86 5.33 14.91
C ALA A 111 1.89 6.27 14.28
N GLN A 112 3.18 5.91 14.31
CA GLN A 112 4.23 6.68 13.65
C GLN A 112 4.03 6.78 12.13
N LEU A 113 3.64 5.69 11.48
CA LEU A 113 3.36 5.67 10.03
C LEU A 113 2.21 6.63 9.68
N VAL A 114 1.14 6.64 10.48
CA VAL A 114 0.01 7.56 10.30
C VAL A 114 0.47 9.01 10.47
N ALA A 115 1.18 9.32 11.57
CA ALA A 115 1.71 10.66 11.81
C ALA A 115 2.65 11.14 10.70
N ASN A 116 3.52 10.25 10.20
CA ASN A 116 4.41 10.54 9.07
C ASN A 116 3.64 10.85 7.78
N ALA A 117 2.59 10.08 7.49
CA ALA A 117 1.74 10.32 6.32
C ALA A 117 0.96 11.64 6.42
N GLU A 118 0.44 11.97 7.61
CA GLU A 118 -0.25 13.24 7.88
C GLU A 118 0.69 14.44 7.76
N LEU A 119 1.90 14.34 8.35
CA LEU A 119 2.94 15.35 8.23
C LEU A 119 3.30 15.62 6.77
N PHE A 120 3.58 14.57 6.00
CA PHE A 120 3.93 14.70 4.58
C PHE A 120 2.78 15.33 3.78
N ARG A 121 1.54 14.86 3.99
CA ARG A 121 0.35 15.42 3.31
C ARG A 121 0.21 16.90 3.59
N ARG A 122 0.26 17.30 4.87
CA ARG A 122 0.13 18.69 5.29
C ARG A 122 1.19 19.58 4.64
N LEU A 123 2.46 19.21 4.74
CA LEU A 123 3.57 20.00 4.18
C LEU A 123 3.51 20.11 2.65
N MET A 124 3.16 19.02 1.95
CA MET A 124 3.01 19.05 0.49
C MET A 124 1.83 19.92 0.05
N THR A 125 0.71 19.87 0.76
CA THR A 125 -0.44 20.74 0.50
C THR A 125 -0.11 22.21 0.79
N GLU A 126 0.58 22.52 1.90
CA GLU A 126 1.07 23.86 2.22
C GLU A 126 2.03 24.39 1.13
N ALA A 127 2.85 23.52 0.54
CA ALA A 127 3.75 23.83 -0.56
C ALA A 127 3.06 23.96 -1.94
N GLY A 128 1.74 23.76 -2.01
CA GLY A 128 0.93 23.93 -3.22
C GLY A 128 0.92 22.72 -4.16
N PHE A 129 1.26 21.53 -3.69
CA PHE A 129 1.10 20.30 -4.47
C PHE A 129 -0.29 19.70 -4.33
N GLU A 130 -0.84 19.24 -5.45
CA GLU A 130 -2.08 18.47 -5.46
C GLU A 130 -1.81 17.02 -5.05
N LEU A 131 -2.55 16.54 -4.05
CA LEU A 131 -2.47 15.16 -3.58
C LEU A 131 -3.79 14.45 -3.82
N LEU A 132 -3.74 13.15 -4.11
CA LEU A 132 -4.96 12.36 -4.10
C LEU A 132 -5.51 12.29 -2.65
N PRO A 133 -6.79 12.67 -2.42
CA PRO A 133 -7.39 12.63 -1.09
C PRO A 133 -7.41 11.23 -0.49
N GLY A 134 -7.31 11.15 0.83
CA GLY A 134 -7.40 9.91 1.60
C GLY A 134 -6.45 9.86 2.79
N ALA A 135 -6.56 8.80 3.59
CA ALA A 135 -5.78 8.58 4.81
C ALA A 135 -4.71 7.48 4.66
N HIS A 136 -4.56 6.89 3.47
CA HIS A 136 -3.58 5.83 3.26
C HIS A 136 -2.14 6.37 3.34
N PRO A 137 -1.18 5.61 3.92
CA PRO A 137 0.25 5.94 3.93
C PRO A 137 0.94 5.95 2.56
N ILE A 138 0.18 5.69 1.50
CA ILE A 138 0.62 5.87 0.11
C ILE A 138 -0.01 7.19 -0.32
N VAL A 139 0.83 8.19 -0.60
CA VAL A 139 0.43 9.56 -0.89
C VAL A 139 0.81 9.86 -2.35
N PRO A 140 -0.15 9.81 -3.29
CA PRO A 140 0.11 10.19 -4.67
C PRO A 140 0.15 11.71 -4.82
N VAL A 141 1.26 12.22 -5.34
CA VAL A 141 1.43 13.63 -5.75
C VAL A 141 1.06 13.74 -7.22
N MET A 142 0.02 14.50 -7.53
CA MET A 142 -0.61 14.56 -8.84
C MET A 142 0.06 15.59 -9.74
N PHE A 143 0.36 15.20 -10.98
CA PHE A 143 0.94 16.08 -12.01
C PHE A 143 0.16 16.04 -13.32
N GLY A 144 -0.54 14.93 -13.58
CA GLY A 144 -1.39 14.71 -14.76
C GLY A 144 -0.61 14.39 -16.04
N ASP A 145 0.41 15.20 -16.36
CA ASP A 145 1.28 15.02 -17.52
C ASP A 145 2.44 14.04 -17.25
N ALA A 146 2.62 13.07 -18.14
CA ALA A 146 3.62 12.02 -17.97
C ALA A 146 5.06 12.53 -18.09
N ALA A 147 5.32 13.47 -19.01
CA ALA A 147 6.66 13.98 -19.24
C ALA A 147 7.13 14.87 -18.07
N LEU A 148 6.24 15.73 -17.57
CA LEU A 148 6.46 16.52 -16.37
C LEU A 148 6.73 15.62 -15.16
N THR A 149 5.89 14.59 -14.94
CA THR A 149 6.05 13.65 -13.82
C THR A 149 7.42 12.96 -13.87
N ALA A 150 7.87 12.53 -15.05
CA ALA A 150 9.18 11.90 -15.22
C ALA A 150 10.32 12.87 -14.90
N ARG A 151 10.30 14.10 -15.44
CA ARG A 151 11.33 15.12 -15.13
C ARG A 151 11.38 15.47 -13.64
N MET A 152 10.22 15.56 -12.99
CA MET A 152 10.14 15.76 -11.54
C MET A 152 10.82 14.62 -10.77
N ALA A 153 10.57 13.37 -11.15
CA ALA A 153 11.18 12.21 -10.50
C ALA A 153 12.71 12.15 -10.72
N ASP A 154 13.17 12.44 -11.94
CA ASP A 154 14.60 12.51 -12.25
C ASP A 154 15.31 13.59 -11.43
N GLU A 155 14.69 14.77 -11.29
CA GLU A 155 15.26 15.86 -10.51
C GLU A 155 15.25 15.58 -9.01
N MET A 156 14.17 14.96 -8.49
CA MET A 156 14.13 14.46 -7.11
C MET A 156 15.28 13.49 -6.83
N GLN A 157 15.58 12.59 -7.78
CA GLN A 157 16.67 11.64 -7.66
C GLN A 157 18.04 12.33 -7.63
N ARG A 158 18.25 13.42 -8.40
CA ARG A 158 19.48 14.23 -8.33
C ARG A 158 19.67 14.89 -6.97
N GLN A 159 18.57 15.25 -6.31
CA GLN A 159 18.58 15.78 -4.93
C GLN A 159 18.73 14.68 -3.85
N GLY A 160 18.92 13.43 -4.27
CA GLY A 160 19.14 12.29 -3.38
C GLY A 160 17.84 11.71 -2.80
N VAL A 161 16.68 12.03 -3.38
CA VAL A 161 15.39 11.46 -2.98
C VAL A 161 14.89 10.52 -4.07
N TYR A 162 14.94 9.22 -3.81
CA TYR A 162 14.47 8.22 -4.77
C TYR A 162 12.95 8.13 -4.78
N VAL A 163 12.35 8.50 -5.91
CA VAL A 163 10.91 8.37 -6.18
C VAL A 163 10.70 7.81 -7.60
N THR A 164 9.51 7.29 -7.86
CA THR A 164 9.15 6.74 -9.18
C THR A 164 7.92 7.46 -9.73
N ALA A 165 8.04 7.90 -10.98
CA ALA A 165 6.93 8.42 -11.76
C ALA A 165 6.04 7.27 -12.25
N PHE A 166 4.72 7.41 -12.08
CA PHE A 166 3.71 6.51 -12.62
C PHE A 166 2.92 7.23 -13.72
N SER A 167 2.86 6.62 -14.89
CA SER A 167 2.09 7.09 -16.05
C SER A 167 1.41 5.90 -16.74
N TYR A 168 0.70 6.15 -17.84
CA TYR A 168 0.08 5.09 -18.64
C TYR A 168 1.12 4.07 -19.11
N PRO A 169 0.85 2.74 -19.05
CA PRO A 169 -0.44 2.08 -18.78
C PRO A 169 -0.73 1.78 -17.30
N VAL A 170 0.16 2.14 -16.38
CA VAL A 170 -0.01 1.82 -14.95
C VAL A 170 -1.11 2.66 -14.29
N VAL A 171 -1.29 3.89 -14.77
CA VAL A 171 -2.39 4.79 -14.38
C VAL A 171 -3.10 5.32 -15.63
N PRO A 172 -4.38 5.72 -15.55
CA PRO A 172 -5.09 6.31 -16.68
C PRO A 172 -4.36 7.54 -17.28
N LYS A 173 -4.56 7.79 -18.57
CA LYS A 173 -4.03 9.00 -19.23
C LYS A 173 -4.53 10.26 -18.51
N GLY A 174 -3.66 11.26 -18.35
CA GLY A 174 -3.96 12.45 -17.56
C GLY A 174 -3.91 12.25 -16.05
N GLY A 175 -3.60 11.04 -15.56
CA GLY A 175 -3.48 10.71 -14.14
C GLY A 175 -2.05 10.42 -13.69
N ALA A 176 -1.05 10.98 -14.40
CA ALA A 176 0.36 10.77 -14.05
C ALA A 176 0.68 11.40 -12.69
N ARG A 177 1.49 10.67 -11.90
CA ARG A 177 1.72 11.00 -10.48
C ARG A 177 3.02 10.41 -9.98
N ILE A 178 3.58 10.98 -8.92
CA ILE A 178 4.63 10.34 -8.12
C ILE A 178 3.97 9.71 -6.89
N ARG A 179 4.21 8.41 -6.69
CA ARG A 179 3.65 7.68 -5.54
C ARG A 179 4.66 7.64 -4.40
N VAL A 180 4.46 8.48 -3.39
CA VAL A 180 5.28 8.45 -2.18
C VAL A 180 4.69 7.44 -1.21
N GLN A 181 5.52 6.57 -0.65
CA GLN A 181 5.12 5.54 0.31
C GLN A 181 5.85 5.83 1.61
N LEU A 182 5.10 6.23 2.63
CA LEU A 182 5.69 6.53 3.92
C LEU A 182 5.99 5.22 4.66
N SER A 183 6.98 5.29 5.53
CA SER A 183 7.40 4.22 6.42
C SER A 183 7.40 4.77 7.85
N ALA A 184 7.15 3.90 8.83
CA ALA A 184 7.32 4.22 10.23
C ALA A 184 8.79 4.57 10.55
N ALA A 185 9.73 4.11 9.72
CA ALA A 185 11.17 4.37 9.88
C ALA A 185 11.60 5.76 9.40
N HIS A 186 10.78 6.46 8.60
CA HIS A 186 11.14 7.82 8.19
C HIS A 186 11.07 8.77 9.38
N THR A 187 12.11 9.57 9.55
CA THR A 187 12.16 10.66 10.52
C THR A 187 11.43 11.89 9.98
N GLU A 188 11.02 12.79 10.87
CA GLU A 188 10.44 14.08 10.48
C GLU A 188 11.40 14.90 9.60
N GLU A 189 12.71 14.86 9.88
CA GLU A 189 13.73 15.54 9.09
C GLU A 189 13.79 15.01 7.65
N GLU A 190 13.76 13.69 7.46
CA GLU A 190 13.72 13.07 6.13
C GLU A 190 12.45 13.40 5.37
N ILE A 191 11.31 13.49 6.06
CA ILE A 191 10.03 13.90 5.45
C ILE A 191 10.12 15.35 4.98
N ARG A 192 10.63 16.26 5.81
CA ARG A 192 10.82 17.68 5.43
C ARG A 192 11.78 17.82 4.26
N ARG A 193 12.92 17.13 4.31
CA ARG A 193 13.88 17.08 3.20
C ARG A 193 13.25 16.58 1.90
N CYS A 194 12.36 15.58 1.97
CA CYS A 194 11.62 15.10 0.80
C CYS A 194 10.70 16.18 0.22
N VAL A 195 9.98 16.93 1.07
CA VAL A 195 9.11 18.05 0.64
C VAL A 195 9.93 19.19 0.03
N ASP A 196 11.05 19.56 0.66
CA ASP A 196 11.95 20.59 0.14
C ASP A 196 12.49 20.21 -1.24
N ALA A 197 12.84 18.92 -1.43
CA ALA A 197 13.26 18.42 -2.73
C ALA A 197 12.15 18.52 -3.77
N PHE A 198 10.88 18.25 -3.41
CA PHE A 198 9.75 18.45 -4.34
C PHE A 198 9.63 19.91 -4.79
N VAL A 199 9.74 20.85 -3.85
CA VAL A 199 9.68 22.29 -4.13
C VAL A 199 10.81 22.70 -5.07
N ALA A 200 12.05 22.34 -4.73
CA ALA A 200 13.22 22.65 -5.57
C ALA A 200 13.13 22.01 -6.96
N SER A 201 12.66 20.76 -7.06
CA SER A 201 12.47 20.08 -8.36
C SER A 201 11.43 20.81 -9.22
N ARG A 202 10.35 21.32 -8.62
CA ARG A 202 9.34 22.09 -9.36
C ARG A 202 9.93 23.36 -9.97
N GLU A 203 10.80 24.06 -9.23
CA GLU A 203 11.49 25.26 -9.72
C GLU A 203 12.46 24.92 -10.86
N ALA A 204 13.25 23.86 -10.69
CA ALA A 204 14.23 23.43 -11.68
C ALA A 204 13.58 22.94 -12.99
N VAL A 205 12.42 22.30 -12.92
CA VAL A 205 11.70 21.79 -14.11
C VAL A 205 10.90 22.90 -14.83
N ALA A 206 10.65 24.03 -14.16
CA ALA A 206 9.99 25.19 -14.74
C ALA A 206 10.95 26.17 -15.44
N ALA A 207 12.24 26.10 -15.13
CA ALA A 207 13.32 26.89 -15.75
C ALA A 207 13.70 26.35 -17.14
#